data_AF-A0A964LBG5-F1
#
_entry.id   AF-A0A964LBG5-F1
#
_cell.length_a   1.000
_cell.length_b   1.000
_cell.length_c   1.000
_cell.angle_alpha   90.00
_cell.angle_beta   90.00
_cell.angle_gamma   90.00
#
_symmetry.space_group_name_H-M   'P 1'
#
loop_
_entity.id
_entity.type
_entity.pdbx_description
1 polymer ?
#
loop_
_entity_poly.entity_id
_entity_poly.type
_entity_poly.pdbx_seq_one_letter_code
_entity_poly.pdbx_strand_id
1 'polypeptide(L)'
;MAERVGFRDAPDEGLMATENLDLAARKDWILANPWPWLGVGFGFVAWSWLWTFVFGEIASDYRIIVLAVGLLLSGVAVWLRWNERQAVYLGAGAPELIRLGLGFLFGLIALGTAGIFIGSWFGRGMGLHAGSAFLVFLTSGPLSFFASRGCMKAGPAVSSARAAVEETALAFVAVAGICLLGSFTLYLGPRLANDWDTMRLVLRVFTAVSLFAAALVLVATAVRRLVVSMLFVIHFMGIATACLSAHPAPWIATQAWTRLFRPYLEFMYLVNAYHFYAPEPGNYSYLWFRLIYTDPDDNDREYGWWYKVPHVSGDGRVKHPVALEYQRFLALTESLAATAPTPAPYLPNGSPEPRFGRRLQLLPTNVVNVRVEPGPWPRIPAHPKMSHVQQLSIPHFESQQLLKSYARFVARKYARHPEERTWVFKSVKVYRAIHQVPPMDVLLSGFPPDDPALYLPYYLGNFDSQGELIHDGDPYLYWLLPIRHKNGLDPASEIEDYCRMHAGDPKWVRPAGSEEWVERAVRGRRN
;
A
#
# COMPACT_ATOMS: atom_id res chain seq x y z
N MET A 1 48.33 64.82 1.86
CA MET A 1 48.58 63.99 3.05
C MET A 1 47.39 63.05 3.21
N ALA A 2 47.45 61.88 2.58
CA ALA A 2 46.45 60.83 2.71
C ALA A 2 47.19 59.50 2.55
N GLU A 3 47.16 58.72 3.63
CA GLU A 3 48.01 57.57 3.91
C GLU A 3 47.44 56.33 3.18
N ARG A 4 48.25 55.75 2.28
CA ARG A 4 47.95 54.47 1.62
C ARG A 4 48.23 53.36 2.63
N VAL A 5 47.17 52.80 3.21
CA VAL A 5 47.24 51.56 3.99
C VAL A 5 47.43 50.40 3.02
N GLY A 6 48.66 49.87 2.99
CA GLY A 6 49.03 48.68 2.25
C GLY A 6 48.41 47.44 2.88
N PHE A 7 47.57 46.74 2.12
CA PHE A 7 47.12 45.39 2.45
C PHE A 7 48.28 44.43 2.20
N ARG A 8 48.82 43.89 3.29
CA ARG A 8 49.87 42.87 3.30
C ARG A 8 49.36 41.56 2.70
N ASP A 9 50.26 40.92 1.97
CA ASP A 9 50.17 39.56 1.47
C ASP A 9 49.67 38.59 2.55
N ALA A 10 48.53 37.97 2.29
CA ALA A 10 48.09 36.81 3.05
C ALA A 10 48.99 35.61 2.66
N PRO A 11 49.48 34.83 3.64
CA PRO A 11 50.27 33.64 3.35
C PRO A 11 49.45 32.63 2.53
N ASP A 12 50.11 32.00 1.55
CA ASP A 12 49.65 30.81 0.81
C ASP A 12 49.31 29.67 1.80
N GLU A 13 48.15 29.74 2.44
CA GLU A 13 47.62 28.68 3.29
C GLU A 13 47.00 27.59 2.42
N GLY A 14 47.78 26.54 2.22
CA GLY A 14 47.26 25.19 2.04
C GLY A 14 46.75 24.89 0.64
N LEU A 15 47.68 24.77 -0.32
CA LEU A 15 47.64 23.68 -1.28
C LEU A 15 47.55 22.36 -0.47
N MET A 16 46.33 22.00 -0.05
CA MET A 16 46.02 20.62 0.24
C MET A 16 46.37 19.90 -1.05
N ALA A 17 47.46 19.15 -1.02
CA ALA A 17 47.80 18.17 -2.01
C ALA A 17 46.55 17.29 -2.15
N THR A 18 45.70 17.62 -3.11
CA THR A 18 44.87 16.63 -3.77
C THR A 18 45.89 15.72 -4.39
N GLU A 19 46.30 14.71 -3.62
CA GLU A 19 47.00 13.55 -4.10
C GLU A 19 46.26 13.20 -5.40
N ASN A 20 46.92 13.50 -6.52
CA ASN A 20 46.67 12.80 -7.77
C ASN A 20 47.08 11.37 -7.44
N LEU A 21 46.22 10.65 -6.72
CA LEU A 21 46.08 9.24 -6.89
C LEU A 21 45.67 9.12 -8.35
N ASP A 22 46.69 9.12 -9.21
CA ASP A 22 46.72 8.43 -10.49
C ASP A 22 46.40 6.96 -10.14
N LEU A 23 45.14 6.73 -9.78
CA LEU A 23 44.39 5.58 -10.22
C LEU A 23 44.41 5.67 -11.75
N ALA A 24 45.58 5.37 -12.32
CA ALA A 24 45.72 4.63 -13.56
C ALA A 24 45.07 3.25 -13.35
N ALA A 25 43.80 3.28 -12.95
CA ALA A 25 42.91 2.18 -12.75
C ALA A 25 42.76 1.58 -14.14
N ARG A 26 43.54 0.52 -14.38
CA ARG A 26 43.41 -0.51 -15.42
C ARG A 26 42.36 -0.17 -16.49
N LYS A 27 42.65 0.86 -17.30
CA LYS A 27 41.77 1.34 -18.38
C LYS A 27 41.47 0.26 -19.43
N ASP A 28 42.26 -0.81 -19.42
CA ASP A 28 42.19 -1.88 -20.41
C ASP A 28 41.41 -3.11 -19.94
N TRP A 29 40.84 -3.11 -18.73
CA TRP A 29 40.02 -4.25 -18.31
C TRP A 29 38.65 -4.19 -18.98
N ILE A 30 38.37 -5.13 -19.88
CA ILE A 30 37.09 -5.23 -20.63
C ILE A 30 35.86 -5.20 -19.70
N LEU A 31 35.97 -5.73 -18.48
CA LEU A 31 34.88 -5.75 -17.50
C LEU A 31 34.65 -4.40 -16.80
N ALA A 32 35.56 -3.43 -16.93
CA ALA A 32 35.33 -2.06 -16.46
C ALA A 32 34.43 -1.27 -17.43
N ASN A 33 34.35 -1.67 -18.70
CA ASN A 33 33.46 -1.03 -19.67
C ASN A 33 31.99 -1.35 -19.34
N PRO A 34 31.12 -0.36 -19.09
CA PRO A 34 29.72 -0.59 -18.74
C PRO A 34 28.87 -1.14 -19.91
N TRP A 35 29.27 -0.92 -21.16
CA TRP A 35 28.44 -1.24 -22.33
C TRP A 35 28.27 -2.76 -22.57
N PRO A 36 29.31 -3.60 -22.45
CA PRO A 36 29.13 -5.06 -22.47
C PRO A 36 28.11 -5.54 -21.43
N TRP A 37 28.20 -5.08 -20.18
CA TRP A 37 27.25 -5.45 -19.12
C TRP A 37 25.81 -5.04 -19.45
N LEU A 38 25.64 -3.83 -19.98
CA LEU A 38 24.34 -3.31 -20.38
C LEU A 38 23.75 -4.07 -21.58
N GLY A 39 24.59 -4.39 -22.57
CA GLY A 39 24.21 -5.17 -23.74
C GLY A 39 23.81 -6.59 -23.39
N VAL A 40 24.58 -7.26 -22.52
CA VAL A 40 24.21 -8.58 -21.99
C VAL A 40 22.92 -8.47 -21.17
N GLY A 41 22.82 -7.50 -20.26
CA GLY A 41 21.61 -7.27 -19.46
C GLY A 41 20.35 -7.11 -20.32
N PHE A 42 20.41 -6.27 -21.36
CA PHE A 42 19.34 -6.12 -22.34
C PHE A 42 19.03 -7.43 -23.05
N GLY A 43 20.06 -8.15 -23.51
CA GLY A 43 19.92 -9.45 -24.16
C GLY A 43 19.16 -10.47 -23.31
N PHE A 44 19.48 -10.56 -22.01
CA PHE A 44 18.77 -11.45 -21.07
C PHE A 44 17.30 -11.02 -20.88
N VAL A 45 17.01 -9.72 -20.73
CA VAL A 45 15.62 -9.26 -20.58
C VAL A 45 14.81 -9.46 -21.87
N ALA A 46 15.39 -9.16 -23.02
CA ALA A 46 14.76 -9.41 -24.32
C ALA A 46 14.55 -10.89 -24.59
N TRP A 47 15.51 -11.75 -24.19
CA TRP A 47 15.36 -13.20 -24.24
C TRP A 47 14.23 -13.68 -23.34
N SER A 48 14.16 -13.19 -22.10
CA SER A 48 13.05 -13.51 -21.19
C SER A 48 11.70 -13.08 -21.77
N TRP A 49 11.62 -11.89 -22.37
CA TRP A 49 10.43 -11.40 -23.06
C TRP A 49 10.04 -12.30 -24.25
N LEU A 50 10.98 -12.58 -25.15
CA LEU A 50 10.76 -13.38 -26.36
C LEU A 50 10.40 -14.82 -26.02
N TRP A 51 11.08 -15.44 -25.04
CA TRP A 51 10.73 -16.76 -24.53
C TRP A 51 9.28 -16.76 -24.07
N THR A 52 8.89 -15.77 -23.28
CA THR A 52 7.52 -15.69 -22.78
C THR A 52 6.51 -15.49 -23.90
N PHE A 53 6.85 -14.65 -24.88
CA PHE A 53 6.01 -14.39 -26.05
C PHE A 53 5.80 -15.64 -26.92
N VAL A 54 6.86 -16.42 -27.15
CA VAL A 54 6.82 -17.62 -28.03
C VAL A 54 6.17 -18.82 -27.33
N PHE A 55 6.51 -19.07 -26.07
CA PHE A 55 6.10 -20.29 -25.37
C PHE A 55 4.89 -20.13 -24.45
N GLY A 56 4.40 -18.90 -24.24
CA GLY A 56 3.16 -18.63 -23.50
C GLY A 56 3.15 -19.25 -22.11
N GLU A 57 2.20 -20.15 -21.85
CA GLU A 57 2.07 -20.89 -20.59
C GLU A 57 3.22 -21.87 -20.31
N ILE A 58 3.89 -22.38 -21.35
CA ILE A 58 4.98 -23.35 -21.23
C ILE A 58 6.29 -22.65 -20.82
N ALA A 59 6.33 -21.31 -20.91
CA ALA A 59 7.46 -20.53 -20.43
C ALA A 59 7.59 -20.67 -18.91
N SER A 60 8.45 -21.62 -18.50
CA SER A 60 8.77 -21.96 -17.12
C SER A 60 9.18 -20.74 -16.27
N ASP A 61 9.08 -20.89 -14.95
CA ASP A 61 9.56 -19.90 -13.95
C ASP A 61 11.04 -19.51 -14.14
N TYR A 62 11.84 -20.30 -14.87
CA TYR A 62 13.20 -19.94 -15.27
C TYR A 62 13.28 -18.60 -16.02
N ARG A 63 12.23 -18.18 -16.72
CA ARG A 63 12.17 -16.85 -17.36
C ARG A 63 12.35 -15.69 -16.36
N ILE A 64 11.88 -15.87 -15.12
CA ILE A 64 11.99 -14.88 -14.05
C ILE A 64 13.44 -14.80 -13.56
N ILE A 65 14.13 -15.93 -13.49
CA ILE A 65 15.56 -15.98 -13.19
C ILE A 65 16.36 -15.26 -14.29
N VAL A 66 16.06 -15.54 -15.57
CA VAL A 66 16.69 -14.85 -16.71
C VAL A 66 16.44 -13.33 -16.65
N LEU A 67 15.20 -12.91 -16.35
CA LEU A 67 14.84 -11.50 -16.17
C LEU A 67 15.63 -10.87 -15.02
N ALA A 68 15.69 -11.53 -13.86
CA ALA A 68 16.40 -11.05 -12.69
C ALA A 68 17.91 -10.87 -12.95
N VAL A 69 18.54 -11.85 -13.62
CA VAL A 69 19.95 -11.75 -14.04
C VAL A 69 20.14 -10.58 -14.99
N GLY A 70 19.27 -10.41 -15.99
CA GLY A 70 19.35 -9.28 -16.93
C GLY A 70 19.26 -7.92 -16.24
N LEU A 71 18.34 -7.78 -15.28
CA LEU A 71 18.19 -6.57 -14.46
C LEU A 71 19.42 -6.32 -13.56
N LEU A 72 19.97 -7.37 -12.95
CA LEU A 72 21.18 -7.28 -12.11
C LEU A 72 22.38 -6.78 -12.92
N LEU A 73 22.63 -7.38 -14.10
CA LEU A 73 23.73 -6.98 -14.98
C LEU A 73 23.59 -5.53 -15.46
N SER A 74 22.36 -5.10 -15.71
CA SER A 74 22.06 -3.70 -16.06
C SER A 74 22.33 -2.75 -14.90
N GLY A 75 22.06 -3.17 -13.66
CA GLY A 75 22.44 -2.45 -12.45
C GLY A 75 23.95 -2.30 -12.28
N VAL A 76 24.71 -3.39 -12.52
CA VAL A 76 26.18 -3.37 -12.52
C VAL A 76 26.71 -2.40 -13.58
N ALA A 77 26.14 -2.40 -14.78
CA ALA A 77 26.53 -1.48 -15.85
C ALA A 77 26.38 0.00 -15.45
N VAL A 78 25.24 0.38 -14.86
CA VAL A 78 25.01 1.76 -14.38
C VAL A 78 25.96 2.10 -13.23
N TRP A 79 26.21 1.17 -12.32
CA TRP A 79 27.16 1.37 -11.22
C TRP A 79 28.57 1.64 -11.74
N LEU A 80 29.07 0.83 -12.68
CA LEU A 80 30.36 1.03 -13.34
C LEU A 80 30.41 2.39 -14.05
N ARG A 81 29.38 2.72 -14.84
CA ARG A 81 29.30 4.00 -15.57
C ARG A 81 29.31 5.21 -14.63
N TRP A 82 28.63 5.10 -13.49
CA TRP A 82 28.54 6.16 -12.49
C TRP A 82 29.86 6.35 -11.73
N ASN A 83 30.60 5.27 -11.51
CA ASN A 83 31.90 5.31 -10.86
C ASN A 83 32.95 5.99 -11.77
N GLU A 84 32.93 5.71 -13.07
CA GLU A 84 33.88 6.26 -14.06
C GLU A 84 33.32 7.47 -14.82
N ARG A 85 33.08 8.57 -14.11
CA ARG A 85 32.40 9.77 -14.66
C ARG A 85 33.12 10.46 -15.82
N GLN A 86 34.42 10.27 -15.96
CA GLN A 86 35.25 11.00 -16.93
C GLN A 86 35.60 10.17 -18.18
N ALA A 87 35.42 8.86 -18.15
CA ALA A 87 35.72 8.00 -19.30
C ALA A 87 34.64 8.17 -20.38
N VAL A 88 35.09 8.18 -21.64
CA VAL A 88 34.27 8.11 -22.86
C VAL A 88 34.64 6.80 -23.53
N TYR A 89 33.69 5.89 -23.70
CA TYR A 89 33.95 4.55 -24.25
C TYR A 89 33.46 4.39 -25.69
N LEU A 90 32.53 5.23 -26.13
CA LEU A 90 31.97 5.18 -27.47
C LEU A 90 32.87 5.97 -28.43
N GLY A 91 33.12 5.39 -29.61
CA GLY A 91 34.03 5.97 -30.60
C GLY A 91 33.58 7.35 -31.10
N ALA A 92 34.51 8.12 -31.68
CA ALA A 92 34.36 9.54 -31.99
C ALA A 92 33.12 9.94 -32.83
N GLY A 93 32.50 9.02 -33.58
CA GLY A 93 31.29 9.27 -34.39
C GLY A 93 29.95 8.96 -33.70
N ALA A 94 29.95 8.16 -32.62
CA ALA A 94 28.73 7.83 -31.88
C ALA A 94 28.07 9.01 -31.16
N PRO A 95 28.80 10.01 -30.61
CA PRO A 95 28.22 11.09 -29.81
C PRO A 95 27.16 11.93 -30.55
N GLU A 96 27.31 12.16 -31.85
CA GLU A 96 26.37 12.99 -32.60
C GLU A 96 24.99 12.33 -32.75
N LEU A 97 24.96 11.07 -33.19
CA LEU A 97 23.72 10.29 -33.31
C LEU A 97 23.05 10.09 -31.95
N ILE A 98 23.84 9.78 -30.92
CA ILE A 98 23.34 9.63 -29.54
C ILE A 98 22.71 10.93 -29.07
N ARG A 99 23.37 12.06 -29.29
CA ARG A 99 22.87 13.37 -28.90
C ARG A 99 21.57 13.73 -29.60
N LEU A 100 21.48 13.52 -30.92
CA LEU A 100 20.25 13.77 -31.68
C LEU A 100 19.12 12.85 -31.19
N GLY A 101 19.41 11.57 -30.95
CA GLY A 101 18.46 10.61 -30.40
C GLY A 101 17.94 10.99 -29.01
N LEU A 102 18.84 11.35 -28.08
CA LEU A 102 18.48 11.84 -26.75
C LEU A 102 17.69 13.16 -26.84
N GLY A 103 18.13 14.08 -27.71
CA GLY A 103 17.46 15.34 -27.95
C GLY A 103 16.02 15.16 -28.42
N PHE A 104 15.80 14.26 -29.38
CA PHE A 104 14.48 13.92 -29.88
C PHE A 104 13.62 13.23 -28.81
N LEU A 105 14.15 12.22 -28.12
CA LEU A 105 13.46 11.50 -27.06
C LEU A 105 12.94 12.44 -25.97
N PHE A 106 13.79 13.31 -25.41
CA PHE A 106 13.36 14.25 -24.38
C PHE A 106 12.45 15.35 -24.92
N GLY A 107 12.57 15.71 -26.20
CA GLY A 107 11.59 16.57 -26.87
C GLY A 107 10.19 15.94 -26.87
N LEU A 108 10.09 14.65 -27.21
CA LEU A 108 8.83 13.90 -27.15
C LEU A 108 8.29 13.77 -25.73
N ILE A 109 9.14 13.51 -24.73
CA ILE A 109 8.72 13.43 -23.33
C ILE A 109 8.17 14.78 -22.85
N ALA A 110 8.83 15.89 -23.19
CA ALA A 110 8.35 17.24 -22.84
C ALA A 110 6.98 17.53 -23.46
N LEU A 111 6.80 17.26 -24.75
CA LEU A 111 5.52 17.45 -25.44
C LEU A 111 4.44 16.50 -24.92
N GLY A 112 4.79 15.23 -24.68
CA GLY A 112 3.87 14.21 -24.17
C GLY A 112 3.35 14.54 -22.77
N THR A 113 4.23 14.94 -21.86
CA THR A 113 3.84 15.33 -20.49
C THR A 113 3.00 16.61 -20.48
N ALA A 114 3.31 17.59 -21.33
CA ALA A 114 2.47 18.77 -21.54
C ALA A 114 1.09 18.41 -22.10
N GLY A 115 1.04 17.52 -23.10
CA GLY A 115 -0.20 17.04 -23.70
C GLY A 115 -1.08 16.27 -22.72
N ILE A 116 -0.49 15.40 -21.88
CA ILE A 116 -1.18 14.69 -20.79
C ILE A 116 -1.77 15.69 -19.80
N PHE A 117 -0.97 16.68 -19.38
CA PHE A 117 -1.43 17.71 -18.47
C PHE A 117 -2.63 18.47 -19.06
N ILE A 118 -2.51 19.02 -20.27
CA ILE A 118 -3.61 19.74 -20.94
C ILE A 118 -4.84 18.82 -21.10
N GLY A 119 -4.65 17.60 -21.58
CA GLY A 119 -5.74 16.64 -21.78
C GLY A 119 -6.49 16.25 -20.50
N SER A 120 -5.81 16.26 -19.35
CA SER A 120 -6.42 15.95 -18.05
C SER A 120 -7.50 16.97 -17.63
N TRP A 121 -7.45 18.21 -18.14
CA TRP A 121 -8.49 19.23 -17.87
C TRP A 121 -9.79 18.95 -18.62
N PHE A 122 -9.73 18.22 -19.72
CA PHE A 122 -10.88 17.95 -20.58
C PHE A 122 -11.46 16.54 -20.38
N GLY A 123 -11.09 15.85 -19.28
CA GLY A 123 -11.50 14.47 -19.02
C GLY A 123 -10.94 13.44 -20.01
N ARG A 124 -9.96 13.84 -20.83
CA ARG A 124 -9.29 12.98 -21.83
C ARG A 124 -7.90 12.50 -21.38
N GLY A 125 -7.48 12.88 -20.17
CA GLY A 125 -6.27 12.33 -19.55
C GLY A 125 -6.45 10.82 -19.41
N MET A 126 -5.42 10.04 -19.74
CA MET A 126 -5.39 8.56 -19.74
C MET A 126 -5.63 7.94 -18.34
N GLY A 127 -6.77 8.22 -17.71
CA GLY A 127 -7.07 7.91 -16.31
C GLY A 127 -6.33 8.78 -15.28
N LEU A 128 -5.46 9.72 -15.71
CA LEU A 128 -4.72 10.58 -14.78
C LEU A 128 -5.56 11.76 -14.32
N HIS A 129 -5.68 11.92 -13.00
CA HIS A 129 -6.25 13.12 -12.39
C HIS A 129 -5.37 14.35 -12.68
N ALA A 130 -6.01 15.51 -12.81
CA ALA A 130 -5.33 16.77 -13.15
C ALA A 130 -4.19 17.13 -12.17
N GLY A 131 -4.35 16.83 -10.87
CA GLY A 131 -3.29 17.06 -9.87
C GLY A 131 -2.05 16.18 -10.09
N SER A 132 -2.24 14.88 -10.31
CA SER A 132 -1.14 13.97 -10.65
C SER A 132 -0.48 14.33 -11.98
N ALA A 133 -1.28 14.67 -13.00
CA ALA A 133 -0.78 15.11 -14.30
C ALA A 133 0.04 16.42 -14.19
N PHE A 134 -0.40 17.34 -13.32
CA PHE A 134 0.35 18.56 -13.01
C PHE A 134 1.71 18.26 -12.38
N LEU A 135 1.79 17.36 -11.38
CA LEU A 135 3.07 16.99 -10.77
C LEU A 135 4.03 16.35 -11.77
N VAL A 136 3.53 15.47 -12.64
CA VAL A 136 4.32 14.87 -13.71
C VAL A 136 4.83 15.96 -14.65
N PHE A 137 3.96 16.83 -15.16
CA PHE A 137 4.38 17.93 -16.04
C PHE A 137 5.38 18.87 -15.37
N LEU A 138 5.11 19.31 -14.15
CA LEU A 138 5.95 20.25 -13.40
C LEU A 138 7.37 19.71 -13.18
N THR A 139 7.50 18.40 -12.94
CA THR A 139 8.80 17.77 -12.66
C THR A 139 9.53 17.33 -13.93
N SER A 140 8.86 16.70 -14.88
CA SER A 140 9.52 16.13 -16.06
C SER A 140 9.47 17.03 -17.31
N GLY A 141 8.40 17.80 -17.52
CA GLY A 141 8.19 18.56 -18.74
C GLY A 141 9.30 19.59 -19.02
N PRO A 142 9.48 20.60 -18.14
CA PRO A 142 10.56 21.59 -18.27
C PRO A 142 11.95 20.95 -18.29
N LEU A 143 12.18 19.94 -17.44
CA LEU A 143 13.47 19.25 -17.37
C LEU A 143 13.82 18.58 -18.71
N SER A 144 12.88 17.83 -19.30
CA SER A 144 13.06 17.19 -20.59
C SER A 144 13.19 18.22 -21.73
N PHE A 145 12.48 19.34 -21.67
CA PHE A 145 12.65 20.42 -22.64
C PHE A 145 14.08 21.00 -22.61
N PHE A 146 14.62 21.29 -21.42
CA PHE A 146 15.99 21.79 -21.29
C PHE A 146 17.04 20.75 -21.69
N ALA A 147 16.82 19.47 -21.40
CA ALA A 147 17.68 18.38 -21.85
C ALA A 147 17.69 18.29 -23.39
N SER A 148 16.51 18.31 -24.01
CA SER A 148 16.33 18.29 -25.46
C SER A 148 17.05 19.46 -26.14
N ARG A 149 16.79 20.69 -25.66
CA ARG A 149 17.45 21.90 -26.15
C ARG A 149 18.96 21.86 -25.94
N GLY A 150 19.42 21.33 -24.81
CA GLY A 150 20.83 21.14 -24.50
C GLY A 150 21.51 20.27 -25.56
N CYS A 151 20.92 19.11 -25.85
CA CYS A 151 21.38 18.21 -26.92
C CYS A 151 21.35 18.88 -28.31
N MET A 152 20.26 19.57 -28.68
CA MET A 152 20.15 20.15 -30.02
C MET A 152 21.08 21.36 -30.27
N LYS A 153 21.47 22.10 -29.22
CA LYS A 153 22.34 23.27 -29.35
C LYS A 153 23.84 22.97 -29.32
N ALA A 154 24.23 21.72 -29.14
CA ALA A 154 25.65 21.36 -29.13
C ALA A 154 26.27 21.58 -30.50
N GLY A 155 27.34 22.37 -30.58
CA GLY A 155 28.17 22.39 -31.78
C GLY A 155 28.86 21.04 -32.03
N PRO A 156 29.40 20.81 -33.24
CA PRO A 156 30.13 19.59 -33.59
C PRO A 156 31.44 19.41 -32.80
N ALA A 157 32.05 20.50 -32.31
CA ALA A 157 33.22 20.47 -31.43
C ALA A 157 32.79 20.22 -29.98
N VAL A 158 32.68 18.95 -29.61
CA VAL A 158 32.16 18.50 -28.31
C VAL A 158 33.34 18.20 -27.39
N SER A 159 33.36 18.81 -26.21
CA SER A 159 34.36 18.46 -25.21
C SER A 159 34.18 17.00 -24.75
N SER A 160 35.28 16.32 -24.45
CA SER A 160 35.26 14.94 -23.91
C SER A 160 34.37 14.82 -22.67
N ALA A 161 34.37 15.85 -21.80
CA ALA A 161 33.49 15.93 -20.63
C ALA A 161 32.00 15.86 -21.00
N ARG A 162 31.61 16.53 -22.09
CA ARG A 162 30.21 16.51 -22.56
C ARG A 162 29.84 15.15 -23.16
N ALA A 163 30.75 14.51 -23.90
CA ALA A 163 30.53 13.16 -24.41
C ALA A 163 30.30 12.16 -23.26
N ALA A 164 31.05 12.27 -22.16
CA ALA A 164 30.85 11.43 -20.97
C ALA A 164 29.47 11.63 -20.31
N VAL A 165 28.98 12.88 -20.26
CA VAL A 165 27.63 13.20 -19.77
C VAL A 165 26.55 12.58 -20.67
N GLU A 166 26.70 12.71 -21.99
CA GLU A 166 25.78 12.14 -22.99
C GLU A 166 25.75 10.60 -22.92
N GLU A 167 26.89 9.95 -22.76
CA GLU A 167 26.98 8.50 -22.54
C GLU A 167 26.31 8.07 -21.23
N THR A 168 26.50 8.83 -20.15
CA THR A 168 25.87 8.54 -18.86
C THR A 168 24.35 8.62 -18.98
N ALA A 169 23.84 9.64 -19.67
CA ALA A 169 22.42 9.77 -19.95
C ALA A 169 21.89 8.63 -20.82
N LEU A 170 22.65 8.21 -21.84
CA LEU A 170 22.28 7.06 -22.67
C LEU A 170 22.21 5.75 -21.86
N ALA A 171 23.14 5.52 -20.93
CA ALA A 171 23.11 4.35 -20.05
C ALA A 171 21.82 4.31 -19.21
N PHE A 172 21.39 5.45 -18.66
CA PHE A 172 20.11 5.55 -17.95
C PHE A 172 18.90 5.32 -18.86
N VAL A 173 18.91 5.84 -20.10
CA VAL A 173 17.83 5.58 -21.08
C VAL A 173 17.76 4.09 -21.43
N ALA A 174 18.89 3.43 -21.63
CA ALA A 174 18.96 2.01 -21.89
C ALA A 174 18.40 1.18 -20.71
N VAL A 175 18.77 1.51 -19.46
CA VAL A 175 18.16 0.87 -18.28
C VAL A 175 16.66 1.13 -18.20
N ALA A 176 16.20 2.34 -18.54
CA ALA A 176 14.76 2.61 -18.60
C ALA A 176 14.04 1.68 -19.58
N GLY A 177 14.63 1.45 -20.75
CA GLY A 177 14.15 0.49 -21.76
C GLY A 177 14.16 -0.94 -21.25
N ILE A 178 15.23 -1.38 -20.57
CA ILE A 178 15.35 -2.71 -19.97
C ILE A 178 14.27 -2.93 -18.91
N CYS A 179 14.07 -1.98 -18.00
CA CYS A 179 13.01 -2.06 -16.98
C CYS A 179 11.61 -2.07 -17.61
N LEU A 180 11.39 -1.28 -18.67
CA LEU A 180 10.09 -1.23 -19.36
C LEU A 180 9.80 -2.56 -20.06
N LEU A 181 10.78 -3.11 -20.77
CA LEU A 181 10.68 -4.40 -21.42
C LEU A 181 10.46 -5.52 -20.38
N GLY A 182 11.20 -5.49 -19.28
CA GLY A 182 11.01 -6.41 -18.16
C GLY A 182 9.61 -6.31 -17.55
N SER A 183 9.04 -5.10 -17.43
CA SER A 183 7.65 -4.92 -17.02
C SER A 183 6.68 -5.55 -18.01
N PHE A 184 6.91 -5.45 -19.32
CA PHE A 184 6.09 -6.09 -20.34
C PHE A 184 6.23 -7.61 -20.36
N THR A 185 7.41 -8.17 -20.06
CA THR A 185 7.59 -9.61 -19.89
C THR A 185 6.66 -10.17 -18.83
N LEU A 186 6.48 -9.45 -17.72
CA LEU A 186 5.59 -9.85 -16.64
C LEU A 186 4.08 -9.71 -16.97
N TYR A 187 3.70 -9.10 -18.09
CA TYR A 187 2.31 -9.12 -18.59
C TYR A 187 1.97 -10.42 -19.31
N LEU A 188 2.97 -11.15 -19.79
CA LEU A 188 2.75 -12.31 -20.63
C LEU A 188 2.62 -13.57 -19.74
N GLY A 189 1.48 -14.26 -19.85
CA GLY A 189 1.19 -15.49 -19.11
C GLY A 189 -0.20 -15.48 -18.45
N PRO A 190 -1.14 -16.35 -18.85
CA PRO A 190 -2.55 -16.27 -18.45
C PRO A 190 -2.84 -16.67 -17.00
N ARG A 191 -2.01 -17.51 -16.35
CA ARG A 191 -2.28 -17.99 -14.98
C ARG A 191 -1.77 -17.09 -13.86
N LEU A 192 -0.75 -16.27 -14.12
CA LEU A 192 -0.03 -15.51 -13.07
C LEU A 192 0.18 -14.03 -13.42
N ALA A 193 -0.42 -13.50 -14.50
CA ALA A 193 -0.22 -12.09 -14.87
C ALA A 193 -0.50 -11.15 -13.69
N ASN A 194 -1.59 -11.39 -12.95
CA ASN A 194 -1.99 -10.57 -11.80
C ASN A 194 -1.01 -10.66 -10.60
N ASP A 195 -0.27 -11.76 -10.45
CA ASP A 195 0.60 -11.97 -9.29
C ASP A 195 1.84 -11.06 -9.33
N TRP A 196 2.21 -10.59 -10.53
CA TRP A 196 3.38 -9.73 -10.73
C TRP A 196 3.06 -8.23 -10.73
N ASP A 197 1.87 -7.81 -10.32
CA ASP A 197 1.47 -6.39 -10.29
C ASP A 197 2.48 -5.50 -9.56
N THR A 198 2.93 -5.95 -8.38
CA THR A 198 3.90 -5.18 -7.58
C THR A 198 5.24 -5.04 -8.30
N MET A 199 5.77 -6.13 -8.87
CA MET A 199 7.06 -6.09 -9.58
C MET A 199 6.97 -5.26 -10.87
N ARG A 200 5.85 -5.36 -11.60
CA ARG A 200 5.56 -4.52 -12.77
C ARG A 200 5.56 -3.05 -12.41
N LEU A 201 4.91 -2.69 -11.31
CA LEU A 201 4.91 -1.32 -10.82
C LEU A 201 6.32 -0.86 -10.46
N VAL A 202 7.09 -1.66 -9.73
CA VAL A 202 8.49 -1.35 -9.38
C VAL A 202 9.35 -1.10 -10.62
N LEU A 203 9.26 -1.96 -11.64
CA LEU A 203 10.02 -1.79 -12.88
C LEU A 203 9.61 -0.53 -13.64
N ARG A 204 8.31 -0.19 -13.69
CA ARG A 204 7.84 1.07 -14.29
C ARG A 204 8.33 2.30 -13.54
N VAL A 205 8.39 2.24 -12.21
CA VAL A 205 8.98 3.29 -11.38
C VAL A 205 10.47 3.44 -11.71
N PHE A 206 11.22 2.34 -11.83
CA PHE A 206 12.61 2.40 -12.26
C PHE A 206 12.80 2.92 -13.69
N THR A 207 11.89 2.63 -14.63
CA THR A 207 11.85 3.26 -15.95
C THR A 207 11.72 4.78 -15.82
N ALA A 208 10.73 5.26 -15.05
CA ALA A 208 10.49 6.69 -14.87
C ALA A 208 11.67 7.40 -14.17
N VAL A 209 12.21 6.81 -13.10
CA VAL A 209 13.37 7.33 -12.38
C VAL A 209 14.61 7.39 -13.27
N SER A 210 14.84 6.36 -14.09
CA SER A 210 15.99 6.32 -14.99
C SER A 210 15.87 7.37 -16.11
N LEU A 211 14.69 7.55 -16.70
CA LEU A 211 14.47 8.63 -17.68
C LEU A 211 14.63 10.01 -17.06
N PHE A 212 14.14 10.20 -15.83
CA PHE A 212 14.30 11.45 -15.09
C PHE A 212 15.78 11.72 -14.79
N ALA A 213 16.53 10.72 -14.33
CA ALA A 213 17.96 10.82 -14.08
C ALA A 213 18.75 11.14 -15.36
N ALA A 214 18.42 10.50 -16.48
CA ALA A 214 19.03 10.79 -17.78
C ALA A 214 18.84 12.27 -18.18
N ALA A 215 17.62 12.80 -18.07
CA ALA A 215 17.36 14.22 -18.34
C ALA A 215 18.13 15.14 -17.37
N LEU A 216 18.16 14.78 -16.09
CA LEU A 216 18.85 15.53 -15.03
C LEU A 216 20.37 15.62 -15.25
N VAL A 217 20.96 14.57 -15.81
CA VAL A 217 22.39 14.52 -16.18
C VAL A 217 22.69 15.47 -17.34
N LEU A 218 21.79 15.59 -18.32
CA LEU A 218 21.98 16.41 -19.53
C LEU A 218 21.78 17.92 -19.31
N VAL A 219 21.06 18.34 -18.28
CA VAL A 219 20.83 19.77 -18.01
C VAL A 219 21.97 20.42 -17.23
N ALA A 220 22.06 21.75 -17.34
CA ALA A 220 23.02 22.55 -16.58
C ALA A 220 22.84 22.38 -15.07
N THR A 221 23.94 22.51 -14.31
CA THR A 221 23.97 22.37 -12.84
C THR A 221 22.94 23.27 -12.13
N ALA A 222 22.71 24.49 -12.63
CA ALA A 222 21.71 25.40 -12.09
C ALA A 222 20.29 24.80 -12.18
N VAL A 223 19.92 24.25 -13.33
CA VAL A 223 18.62 23.60 -13.55
C VAL A 223 18.50 22.35 -12.69
N ARG A 224 19.57 21.54 -12.59
CA ARG A 224 19.60 20.36 -11.72
C ARG A 224 19.31 20.72 -10.26
N ARG A 225 20.01 21.73 -9.72
CA ARG A 225 19.81 22.19 -8.35
C ARG A 225 18.40 22.72 -8.12
N LEU A 226 17.86 23.49 -9.06
CA LEU A 226 16.50 24.01 -8.99
C LEU A 226 15.47 22.87 -8.91
N VAL A 227 15.56 21.88 -9.83
CA VAL A 227 14.63 20.75 -9.88
C VAL A 227 14.69 19.92 -8.60
N VAL A 228 15.90 19.58 -8.12
CA VAL A 228 16.07 18.82 -6.88
C VAL A 228 15.53 19.60 -5.68
N SER A 229 15.79 20.90 -5.59
CA SER A 229 15.24 21.76 -4.53
C SER A 229 13.70 21.80 -4.57
N MET A 230 13.12 21.88 -5.76
CA MET A 230 11.67 21.87 -5.94
C MET A 230 11.06 20.52 -5.49
N LEU A 231 11.70 19.39 -5.78
CA LEU A 231 11.26 18.08 -5.30
C LEU A 231 11.26 18.01 -3.77
N PHE A 232 12.29 18.56 -3.11
CA PHE A 232 12.31 18.67 -1.65
C PHE A 232 11.15 19.51 -1.12
N VAL A 233 10.92 20.69 -1.70
CA VAL A 233 9.81 21.57 -1.30
C VAL A 233 8.46 20.86 -1.49
N ILE A 234 8.22 20.22 -2.63
CA ILE A 234 6.99 19.45 -2.90
C ILE A 234 6.80 18.34 -1.86
N HIS A 235 7.86 17.61 -1.53
CA HIS A 235 7.81 16.54 -0.53
C HIS A 235 7.39 17.07 0.85
N PHE A 236 8.08 18.11 1.35
CA PHE A 236 7.77 18.69 2.66
C PHE A 236 6.42 19.42 2.68
N MET A 237 6.00 20.05 1.58
CA MET A 237 4.64 20.57 1.45
C MET A 237 3.58 19.47 1.51
N GLY A 238 3.87 18.29 0.93
CA GLY A 238 3.00 17.13 1.08
C GLY A 238 2.81 16.75 2.54
N ILE A 239 3.91 16.58 3.28
CA ILE A 239 3.86 16.26 4.71
C ILE A 239 3.11 17.35 5.50
N ALA A 240 3.41 18.62 5.25
CA ALA A 240 2.74 19.74 5.93
C ALA A 240 1.23 19.79 5.64
N THR A 241 0.82 19.54 4.39
CA THR A 241 -0.60 19.53 4.02
C THR A 241 -1.35 18.36 4.63
N ALA A 242 -0.68 17.24 4.93
CA ALA A 242 -1.27 16.16 5.73
C ALA A 242 -1.74 16.68 7.08
N CYS A 243 -0.88 17.36 7.83
CA CYS A 243 -1.20 17.94 9.14
C CYS A 243 -2.33 18.98 9.05
N LEU A 244 -2.27 19.83 8.02
CA LEU A 244 -3.25 20.90 7.80
C LEU A 244 -4.61 20.39 7.29
N SER A 245 -4.69 19.12 6.87
CA SER A 245 -5.93 18.51 6.34
C SER A 245 -6.81 17.88 7.41
N ALA A 246 -6.35 17.83 8.66
CA ALA A 246 -7.14 17.34 9.79
C ALA A 246 -8.34 18.27 10.05
N HIS A 247 -9.53 17.69 10.25
CA HIS A 247 -10.72 18.49 10.49
C HIS A 247 -10.69 19.18 11.86
N PRO A 248 -11.13 20.46 11.95
CA PRO A 248 -11.58 21.33 10.85
C PRO A 248 -10.40 21.92 10.04
N ALA A 249 -10.35 21.66 8.73
CA ALA A 249 -9.30 22.14 7.83
C ALA A 249 -9.79 23.28 6.91
N PRO A 250 -8.95 24.27 6.58
CA PRO A 250 -9.26 25.25 5.53
C PRO A 250 -9.50 24.55 4.19
N TRP A 251 -10.51 25.00 3.43
CA TRP A 251 -10.88 24.38 2.14
C TRP A 251 -9.69 24.22 1.18
N ILE A 252 -8.80 25.22 1.12
CA ILE A 252 -7.61 25.18 0.25
C ILE A 252 -6.64 24.05 0.64
N ALA A 253 -6.46 23.80 1.95
CA ALA A 253 -5.63 22.70 2.44
C ALA A 253 -6.26 21.36 2.09
N THR A 254 -7.58 21.23 2.22
CA THR A 254 -8.32 20.03 1.80
C THR A 254 -8.19 19.78 0.29
N GLN A 255 -8.27 20.81 -0.56
CA GLN A 255 -8.10 20.65 -2.01
C GLN A 255 -6.66 20.25 -2.37
N ALA A 256 -5.66 20.91 -1.79
CA ALA A 256 -4.25 20.56 -2.02
C ALA A 256 -3.93 19.13 -1.55
N TRP A 257 -4.40 18.76 -0.36
CA TRP A 257 -4.30 17.41 0.17
C TRP A 257 -4.95 16.39 -0.78
N THR A 258 -6.26 16.49 -1.01
CA THR A 258 -7.03 15.47 -1.73
C THR A 258 -6.63 15.31 -3.18
N ARG A 259 -6.29 16.41 -3.88
CA ARG A 259 -6.04 16.38 -5.33
C ARG A 259 -4.58 16.28 -5.72
N LEU A 260 -3.67 16.81 -4.90
CA LEU A 260 -2.26 16.93 -5.26
C LEU A 260 -1.36 16.03 -4.40
N PHE A 261 -1.38 16.22 -3.08
CA PHE A 261 -0.40 15.61 -2.20
C PHE A 261 -0.76 14.20 -1.73
N ARG A 262 -2.04 13.89 -1.54
CA ARG A 262 -2.50 12.57 -1.08
C ARG A 262 -2.10 11.45 -2.05
N PRO A 263 -2.34 11.54 -3.37
CA PRO A 263 -1.87 10.49 -4.30
C PRO A 263 -0.34 10.30 -4.27
N TYR A 264 0.41 11.40 -4.13
CA TYR A 264 1.87 11.37 -4.01
C TYR A 264 2.33 10.67 -2.71
N LEU A 265 1.72 11.02 -1.57
CA LEU A 265 2.08 10.44 -0.28
C LEU A 265 1.59 8.99 -0.14
N GLU A 266 0.46 8.63 -0.74
CA GLU A 266 0.00 7.24 -0.87
C GLU A 266 1.00 6.41 -1.67
N PHE A 267 1.47 6.94 -2.80
CA PHE A 267 2.50 6.29 -3.60
C PHE A 267 3.82 6.10 -2.83
N MET A 268 4.22 7.10 -2.02
CA MET A 268 5.41 7.01 -1.17
C MET A 268 5.18 6.23 0.13
N TYR A 269 3.96 5.73 0.37
CA TYR A 269 3.57 5.04 1.60
C TYR A 269 3.73 5.88 2.88
N LEU A 270 3.59 7.20 2.77
CA LEU A 270 3.76 8.17 3.86
C LEU A 270 2.43 8.59 4.54
N VAL A 271 1.30 8.09 4.05
CA VAL A 271 -0.01 8.31 4.69
C VAL A 271 -0.27 7.38 5.88
N ASN A 272 0.43 6.24 5.97
CA ASN A 272 0.15 5.20 6.98
C ASN A 272 0.74 5.55 8.37
N ALA A 273 1.76 6.42 8.44
CA ALA A 273 2.52 6.65 9.67
C ALA A 273 1.91 7.67 10.65
N TYR A 274 0.88 8.43 10.24
CA TYR A 274 0.33 9.51 11.08
C TYR A 274 -0.57 9.05 12.23
N HIS A 275 -0.91 7.77 12.32
CA HIS A 275 -1.64 7.23 13.48
C HIS A 275 -0.74 6.87 14.68
N PHE A 276 0.57 6.70 14.48
CA PHE A 276 1.48 6.25 15.54
C PHE A 276 2.21 7.38 16.27
N TYR A 277 2.34 8.56 15.66
CA TYR A 277 3.05 9.72 16.23
C TYR A 277 2.12 10.87 16.62
N ALA A 278 0.81 10.72 16.42
CA ALA A 278 -0.15 11.64 17.02
C ALA A 278 -0.13 11.44 18.55
N PRO A 279 -0.17 12.52 19.35
CA PRO A 279 -0.13 12.46 20.82
C PRO A 279 -1.26 11.62 21.43
N GLU A 280 -2.26 11.24 20.64
CA GLU A 280 -3.34 10.31 20.97
C GLU A 280 -3.38 9.21 19.89
N PRO A 281 -2.69 8.07 20.07
CA PRO A 281 -2.78 6.97 19.12
C PRO A 281 -4.24 6.51 19.07
N GLY A 282 -4.86 6.65 17.89
CA GLY A 282 -6.24 6.22 17.69
C GLY A 282 -6.39 4.72 17.93
N ASN A 283 -7.65 4.28 18.06
CA ASN A 283 -7.96 2.85 18.19
C ASN A 283 -7.40 2.04 17.01
N TYR A 284 -6.97 0.81 17.26
CA TYR A 284 -6.46 -0.08 16.23
C TYR A 284 -7.57 -0.96 15.65
N SER A 285 -7.60 -1.12 14.32
CA SER A 285 -8.55 -2.02 13.67
C SER A 285 -7.94 -3.40 13.40
N TYR A 286 -8.71 -4.45 13.66
CA TYR A 286 -8.46 -5.83 13.26
C TYR A 286 -9.57 -6.33 12.36
N LEU A 287 -9.26 -7.31 11.52
CA LEU A 287 -10.26 -8.13 10.83
C LEU A 287 -10.21 -9.55 11.37
N TRP A 288 -11.35 -10.03 11.84
CA TRP A 288 -11.53 -11.41 12.26
C TRP A 288 -12.39 -12.13 11.24
N PHE A 289 -11.89 -13.25 10.76
CA PHE A 289 -12.55 -14.12 9.81
C PHE A 289 -12.91 -15.40 10.54
N ARG A 290 -14.20 -15.75 10.56
CA ARG A 290 -14.67 -17.07 10.94
C ARG A 290 -14.97 -17.84 9.66
N LEU A 291 -14.05 -18.72 9.29
CA LEU A 291 -14.19 -19.60 8.15
C LEU A 291 -15.06 -20.78 8.55
N ILE A 292 -16.09 -21.06 7.76
CA ILE A 292 -17.05 -22.14 7.99
C ILE A 292 -16.77 -23.24 6.96
N TYR A 293 -16.66 -24.46 7.46
CA TYR A 293 -16.45 -25.67 6.68
C TYR A 293 -17.57 -26.67 6.94
N THR A 294 -17.77 -27.58 6.00
CA THR A 294 -18.61 -28.77 6.19
C THR A 294 -17.77 -30.02 6.01
N ASP A 295 -18.12 -31.05 6.78
CA ASP A 295 -17.54 -32.38 6.60
C ASP A 295 -18.22 -33.05 5.40
N PRO A 296 -17.48 -33.63 4.44
CA PRO A 296 -18.10 -34.36 3.33
C PRO A 296 -19.01 -35.52 3.77
N ASP A 297 -18.75 -36.11 4.94
CA ASP A 297 -19.56 -37.21 5.48
C ASP A 297 -20.81 -36.72 6.23
N ASP A 298 -20.82 -35.46 6.68
CA ASP A 298 -21.93 -34.81 7.41
C ASP A 298 -22.07 -33.34 6.98
N ASN A 299 -22.72 -33.13 5.83
CA ASN A 299 -22.90 -31.80 5.22
C ASN A 299 -23.74 -30.84 6.08
N ASP A 300 -24.49 -31.36 7.07
CA ASP A 300 -25.30 -30.54 7.97
C ASP A 300 -24.50 -29.97 9.14
N ARG A 301 -23.33 -30.56 9.44
CA ARG A 301 -22.48 -30.10 10.53
C ARG A 301 -21.45 -29.09 10.04
N GLU A 302 -21.57 -27.88 10.58
CA GLU A 302 -20.64 -26.79 10.32
C GLU A 302 -19.50 -26.78 11.35
N TYR A 303 -18.28 -26.62 10.84
CA TYR A 303 -17.06 -26.45 11.63
C TYR A 303 -16.48 -25.08 11.36
N GLY A 304 -16.06 -24.39 12.42
CA GLY A 304 -15.57 -23.02 12.28
C GLY A 304 -14.12 -22.87 12.73
N TRP A 305 -13.34 -22.16 11.93
CA TRP A 305 -11.94 -21.81 12.21
C TRP A 305 -11.75 -20.29 12.20
N TRP A 306 -10.94 -19.78 13.13
CA TRP A 306 -10.71 -18.33 13.27
C TRP A 306 -9.37 -17.92 12.66
N TYR A 307 -9.40 -16.89 11.82
CA TYR A 307 -8.23 -16.23 11.27
C TYR A 307 -8.29 -14.73 11.57
N LYS A 308 -7.20 -14.15 12.08
CA LYS A 308 -7.13 -12.74 12.49
C LYS A 308 -6.07 -11.98 11.68
N VAL A 309 -6.38 -10.74 11.31
CA VAL A 309 -5.50 -9.85 10.56
C VAL A 309 -5.45 -8.47 11.24
N PRO A 310 -4.26 -7.92 11.55
CA PRO A 310 -2.98 -8.64 11.57
C PRO A 310 -3.00 -9.79 12.58
N HIS A 311 -2.26 -10.86 12.30
CA HIS A 311 -2.09 -11.96 13.26
C HIS A 311 -1.18 -11.52 14.41
N VAL A 312 -1.78 -11.40 15.59
CA VAL A 312 -1.11 -11.15 16.86
C VAL A 312 -1.37 -12.37 17.76
N SER A 313 -0.35 -12.83 18.48
CA SER A 313 -0.47 -13.89 19.47
C SER A 313 -1.30 -13.45 20.68
N GLY A 314 -1.64 -14.42 21.54
CA GLY A 314 -2.34 -14.12 22.80
C GLY A 314 -1.56 -13.19 23.74
N ASP A 315 -0.23 -13.19 23.68
CA ASP A 315 0.66 -12.31 24.45
C ASP A 315 1.01 -10.99 23.72
N GLY A 316 0.25 -10.62 22.68
CA GLY A 316 0.42 -9.35 21.98
C GLY A 316 1.60 -9.31 20.98
N ARG A 317 2.30 -10.42 20.74
CA ARG A 317 3.42 -10.47 19.78
C ARG A 317 2.95 -10.62 18.35
N VAL A 318 3.55 -9.83 17.47
CA VAL A 318 3.32 -9.86 16.02
C VAL A 318 3.88 -11.17 15.45
N LYS A 319 3.03 -12.01 14.83
CA LYS A 319 3.45 -13.31 14.23
C LYS A 319 3.82 -13.22 12.74
N HIS A 320 4.21 -12.05 12.26
CA HIS A 320 4.57 -11.85 10.85
C HIS A 320 6.08 -12.02 10.67
N PRO A 321 6.55 -12.80 9.67
CA PRO A 321 7.97 -12.98 9.36
C PRO A 321 8.77 -11.68 9.21
N VAL A 322 8.14 -10.63 8.67
CA VAL A 322 8.77 -9.32 8.44
C VAL A 322 7.85 -8.18 8.86
N ALA A 323 8.42 -7.09 9.37
CA ALA A 323 7.66 -5.91 9.81
C ALA A 323 6.82 -5.29 8.69
N LEU A 324 7.31 -5.36 7.43
CA LEU A 324 6.57 -4.85 6.28
C LEU A 324 5.25 -5.61 6.04
N GLU A 325 5.23 -6.92 6.31
CA GLU A 325 4.02 -7.74 6.16
C GLU A 325 2.98 -7.34 7.20
N TYR A 326 3.40 -7.16 8.46
CA TYR A 326 2.54 -6.62 9.52
C TYR A 326 1.96 -5.26 9.13
N GLN A 327 2.80 -4.32 8.65
CA GLN A 327 2.37 -2.99 8.23
C GLN A 327 1.38 -3.02 7.05
N ARG A 328 1.60 -3.93 6.08
CA ARG A 328 0.65 -4.14 4.98
C ARG A 328 -0.69 -4.63 5.52
N PHE A 329 -0.70 -5.65 6.38
CA PHE A 329 -1.93 -6.17 6.96
C PHE A 329 -2.65 -5.15 7.83
N LEU A 330 -1.93 -4.33 8.58
CA LEU A 330 -2.49 -3.20 9.32
C LEU A 330 -3.15 -2.18 8.37
N ALA A 331 -2.48 -1.82 7.28
CA ALA A 331 -3.07 -0.93 6.28
C ALA A 331 -4.36 -1.50 5.66
N LEU A 332 -4.48 -2.84 5.53
CA LEU A 332 -5.72 -3.46 5.06
C LEU A 332 -6.88 -3.24 6.03
N THR A 333 -6.64 -3.36 7.34
CA THR A 333 -7.70 -3.19 8.34
C THR A 333 -8.15 -1.73 8.41
N GLU A 334 -7.21 -0.78 8.32
CA GLU A 334 -7.51 0.65 8.29
C GLU A 334 -8.19 1.11 6.99
N SER A 335 -7.90 0.45 5.85
CA SER A 335 -8.62 0.72 4.59
C SER A 335 -10.12 0.40 4.68
N LEU A 336 -10.54 -0.41 5.66
CA LEU A 336 -11.95 -0.69 5.95
C LEU A 336 -12.54 0.22 7.03
N ALA A 337 -11.76 1.16 7.57
CA ALA A 337 -12.19 1.97 8.69
C ALA A 337 -13.27 3.00 8.34
N ALA A 338 -13.32 3.44 7.08
CA ALA A 338 -14.26 4.44 6.60
C ALA A 338 -15.70 3.90 6.58
N THR A 339 -16.58 4.61 7.28
CA THR A 339 -18.00 4.32 7.41
C THR A 339 -18.85 5.28 6.61
N ALA A 340 -19.95 4.79 6.04
CA ALA A 340 -21.03 5.63 5.53
C ALA A 340 -21.74 6.37 6.69
N PRO A 341 -22.42 7.50 6.42
CA PRO A 341 -23.24 8.16 7.42
C PRO A 341 -24.27 7.21 8.03
N THR A 342 -24.33 7.15 9.36
CA THR A 342 -25.31 6.34 10.07
C THR A 342 -26.72 6.90 9.82
N PRO A 343 -27.69 6.09 9.36
CA PRO A 343 -29.05 6.56 9.15
C PRO A 343 -29.72 6.94 10.48
N ALA A 344 -30.73 7.80 10.42
CA ALA A 344 -31.56 8.10 11.57
C ALA A 344 -32.27 6.81 12.07
N PRO A 345 -32.39 6.59 13.40
CA PRO A 345 -33.05 5.39 13.94
C PRO A 345 -34.53 5.26 13.56
N TYR A 346 -35.18 6.38 13.27
CA TYR A 346 -36.57 6.47 12.88
C TYR A 346 -36.68 7.20 11.54
N LEU A 347 -37.54 6.69 10.69
CA LEU A 347 -37.93 7.32 9.43
C LEU A 347 -38.88 8.51 9.71
N PRO A 348 -39.09 9.44 8.75
CA PRO A 348 -39.97 10.59 8.94
C PRO A 348 -41.41 10.25 9.34
N ASN A 349 -41.87 9.04 9.02
CA ASN A 349 -43.19 8.52 9.40
C ASN A 349 -43.25 7.93 10.84
N GLY A 350 -42.18 8.05 11.61
CA GLY A 350 -42.06 7.52 12.99
C GLY A 350 -41.78 6.02 13.08
N SER A 351 -41.76 5.29 11.96
CA SER A 351 -41.40 3.87 11.97
C SER A 351 -39.88 3.68 12.16
N PRO A 352 -39.42 2.63 12.85
CA PRO A 352 -38.00 2.37 13.02
C PRO A 352 -37.36 2.05 11.67
N GLU A 353 -36.15 2.55 11.43
CA GLU A 353 -35.35 2.16 10.26
C GLU A 353 -35.14 0.62 10.28
N PRO A 354 -35.24 -0.08 9.14
CA PRO A 354 -35.32 -1.56 9.14
C PRO A 354 -34.19 -2.31 9.84
N ARG A 355 -32.97 -1.77 9.91
CA ARG A 355 -31.84 -2.37 10.64
C ARG A 355 -32.00 -2.17 12.14
N PHE A 356 -32.40 -0.98 12.57
CA PHE A 356 -32.74 -0.72 13.98
C PHE A 356 -33.94 -1.55 14.43
N GLY A 357 -35.01 -1.61 13.63
CA GLY A 357 -36.20 -2.40 13.91
C GLY A 357 -35.86 -3.88 14.15
N ARG A 358 -35.13 -4.50 13.22
CA ARG A 358 -34.67 -5.90 13.36
C ARG A 358 -33.76 -6.10 14.58
N ARG A 359 -32.85 -5.18 14.85
CA ARG A 359 -31.92 -5.29 15.99
C ARG A 359 -32.62 -5.18 17.33
N LEU A 360 -33.53 -4.21 17.49
CA LEU A 360 -34.24 -3.93 18.74
C LEU A 360 -35.15 -5.11 19.15
N GLN A 361 -35.69 -5.82 18.18
CA GLN A 361 -36.51 -7.01 18.40
C GLN A 361 -35.75 -8.20 19.00
N LEU A 362 -34.42 -8.21 18.87
CA LEU A 362 -33.55 -9.28 19.38
C LEU A 362 -32.85 -8.94 20.69
N LEU A 363 -33.17 -7.79 21.28
CA LEU A 363 -32.66 -7.45 22.60
C LEU A 363 -33.26 -8.39 23.66
N PRO A 364 -32.46 -8.86 24.63
CA PRO A 364 -32.95 -9.75 25.69
C PRO A 364 -34.06 -9.13 26.55
N THR A 365 -33.95 -7.83 26.82
CA THR A 365 -35.00 -7.04 27.47
C THR A 365 -35.98 -6.58 26.41
N ASN A 366 -37.27 -6.94 26.53
CA ASN A 366 -38.33 -6.47 25.64
C ASN A 366 -38.50 -4.95 25.81
N VAL A 367 -37.69 -4.15 25.11
CA VAL A 367 -37.80 -2.68 25.12
C VAL A 367 -39.00 -2.22 24.27
N VAL A 368 -39.46 -3.08 23.35
CA VAL A 368 -40.56 -2.78 22.45
C VAL A 368 -41.65 -3.82 22.63
N ASN A 369 -42.91 -3.38 22.79
CA ASN A 369 -44.12 -4.23 22.86
C ASN A 369 -44.44 -4.94 21.52
N VAL A 370 -43.43 -5.25 20.71
CA VAL A 370 -43.59 -6.02 19.48
C VAL A 370 -43.22 -7.47 19.81
N ARG A 371 -44.23 -8.32 19.88
CA ARG A 371 -44.07 -9.76 20.07
C ARG A 371 -43.50 -10.35 18.77
N VAL A 372 -42.20 -10.60 18.77
CA VAL A 372 -41.53 -11.23 17.62
C VAL A 372 -41.42 -12.72 17.87
N GLU A 373 -41.93 -13.50 16.91
CA GLU A 373 -41.68 -14.94 16.82
C GLU A 373 -40.16 -15.17 16.91
N PRO A 374 -39.68 -16.03 17.82
CA PRO A 374 -38.25 -16.25 17.97
C PRO A 374 -37.67 -16.83 16.68
N GLY A 375 -37.04 -15.98 15.88
CA GLY A 375 -36.25 -16.41 14.73
C GLY A 375 -35.05 -17.26 15.18
N PRO A 376 -34.32 -17.88 14.23
CA PRO A 376 -33.17 -18.74 14.54
C PRO A 376 -31.97 -17.98 15.13
N TRP A 377 -32.06 -16.65 15.24
CA TRP A 377 -30.96 -15.78 15.63
C TRP A 377 -30.77 -15.73 17.15
N PRO A 378 -29.52 -15.80 17.65
CA PRO A 378 -29.25 -15.63 19.07
C PRO A 378 -29.69 -14.24 19.54
N ARG A 379 -30.18 -14.11 20.78
CA ARG A 379 -30.51 -12.82 21.40
C ARG A 379 -29.25 -12.20 22.00
N ILE A 380 -28.67 -11.21 21.32
CA ILE A 380 -27.45 -10.53 21.74
C ILE A 380 -27.81 -9.19 22.37
N PRO A 381 -27.34 -8.88 23.60
CA PRO A 381 -27.59 -7.58 24.23
C PRO A 381 -26.88 -6.45 23.48
N ALA A 382 -27.37 -5.22 23.66
CA ALA A 382 -26.64 -4.03 23.24
C ALA A 382 -25.44 -3.76 24.18
N HIS A 383 -24.42 -3.08 23.68
CA HIS A 383 -23.34 -2.59 24.53
C HIS A 383 -23.89 -1.55 25.53
N PRO A 384 -23.68 -1.71 26.85
CA PRO A 384 -24.38 -0.90 27.85
C PRO A 384 -23.93 0.56 27.90
N LYS A 385 -22.71 0.86 27.45
CA LYS A 385 -22.12 2.22 27.49
C LYS A 385 -22.19 2.98 26.16
N MET A 386 -22.78 2.39 25.12
CA MET A 386 -22.86 3.02 23.78
C MET A 386 -24.32 3.17 23.39
N SER A 387 -24.68 4.31 22.80
CA SER A 387 -26.03 4.47 22.23
C SER A 387 -26.24 3.51 21.07
N HIS A 388 -27.48 3.14 20.77
CA HIS A 388 -27.77 2.24 19.63
C HIS A 388 -27.24 2.77 18.29
N VAL A 389 -27.21 4.09 18.11
CA VAL A 389 -26.66 4.72 16.90
C VAL A 389 -25.15 4.48 16.78
N GLN A 390 -24.41 4.60 17.88
CA GLN A 390 -22.96 4.36 17.91
C GLN A 390 -22.60 2.89 17.69
N GLN A 391 -23.54 1.97 17.90
CA GLN A 391 -23.35 0.53 17.72
C GLN A 391 -23.60 0.07 16.27
N LEU A 392 -24.00 0.96 15.37
CA LEU A 392 -24.18 0.67 13.95
C LEU A 392 -23.08 1.35 13.13
N SER A 393 -22.25 0.55 12.45
CA SER A 393 -21.12 1.03 11.65
C SER A 393 -21.19 0.45 10.24
N ILE A 394 -21.82 1.18 9.32
CA ILE A 394 -21.99 0.76 7.93
C ILE A 394 -20.71 1.09 7.17
N PRO A 395 -19.97 0.13 6.58
CA PRO A 395 -18.83 0.44 5.73
C PRO A 395 -19.26 1.26 4.51
N HIS A 396 -18.45 2.25 4.11
CA HIS A 396 -18.70 2.96 2.85
C HIS A 396 -18.55 2.04 1.62
N PHE A 397 -19.01 2.49 0.45
CA PHE A 397 -19.09 1.65 -0.75
C PHE A 397 -17.75 1.02 -1.14
N GLU A 398 -16.66 1.78 -1.09
CA GLU A 398 -15.32 1.31 -1.46
C GLU A 398 -14.79 0.30 -0.42
N SER A 399 -15.07 0.49 0.88
CA SER A 399 -14.80 -0.53 1.91
C SER A 399 -15.56 -1.81 1.62
N GLN A 400 -16.81 -1.73 1.16
CA GLN A 400 -17.58 -2.92 0.81
C GLN A 400 -16.95 -3.68 -0.37
N GLN A 401 -16.46 -2.99 -1.40
CA GLN A 401 -15.76 -3.64 -2.52
C GLN A 401 -14.44 -4.28 -2.08
N LEU A 402 -13.70 -3.60 -1.21
CA LEU A 402 -12.45 -4.10 -0.65
C LEU A 402 -12.69 -5.34 0.23
N LEU A 403 -13.75 -5.31 1.04
CA LEU A 403 -14.18 -6.42 1.88
C LEU A 403 -14.48 -7.68 1.06
N LYS A 404 -15.15 -7.56 -0.09
CA LYS A 404 -15.36 -8.69 -1.02
C LYS A 404 -14.04 -9.30 -1.46
N SER A 405 -13.07 -8.46 -1.79
CA SER A 405 -11.74 -8.91 -2.22
C SER A 405 -10.98 -9.62 -1.10
N TYR A 406 -11.09 -9.14 0.15
CA TYR A 406 -10.48 -9.79 1.31
C TYR A 406 -11.15 -11.10 1.68
N ALA A 407 -12.48 -11.15 1.67
CA ALA A 407 -13.23 -12.39 1.89
C ALA A 407 -12.83 -13.46 0.87
N ARG A 408 -12.78 -13.10 -0.43
CA ARG A 408 -12.31 -13.99 -1.51
C ARG A 408 -10.88 -14.46 -1.30
N PHE A 409 -9.96 -13.56 -0.92
CA PHE A 409 -8.58 -13.91 -0.65
C PHE A 409 -8.47 -14.93 0.49
N VAL A 410 -9.14 -14.69 1.62
CA VAL A 410 -9.14 -15.58 2.78
C VAL A 410 -9.78 -16.93 2.43
N ALA A 411 -10.91 -16.93 1.73
CA ALA A 411 -11.58 -18.14 1.27
C ALA A 411 -10.68 -18.98 0.35
N ARG A 412 -9.91 -18.35 -0.56
CA ARG A 412 -8.95 -19.06 -1.42
C ARG A 412 -7.74 -19.57 -0.66
N LYS A 413 -7.16 -18.75 0.22
CA LYS A 413 -5.99 -19.10 1.04
C LYS A 413 -6.28 -20.32 1.92
N TYR A 414 -7.51 -20.42 2.42
CA TYR A 414 -7.95 -21.47 3.31
C TYR A 414 -9.10 -22.29 2.70
N ALA A 415 -9.05 -22.52 1.39
CA ALA A 415 -10.03 -23.34 0.69
C ALA A 415 -10.08 -24.78 1.24
N ARG A 416 -8.99 -25.21 1.87
CA ARG A 416 -8.90 -26.42 2.69
C ARG A 416 -8.61 -26.03 4.14
N HIS A 417 -9.24 -26.72 5.09
CA HIS A 417 -8.95 -26.50 6.50
C HIS A 417 -7.46 -26.83 6.78
N PRO A 418 -6.74 -26.03 7.59
CA PRO A 418 -5.31 -26.25 7.86
C PRO A 418 -5.01 -27.61 8.49
N GLU A 419 -5.91 -28.12 9.33
CA GLU A 419 -5.74 -29.36 10.08
C GLU A 419 -6.51 -30.53 9.46
N GLU A 420 -7.65 -30.27 8.82
CA GLU A 420 -8.61 -31.29 8.36
C GLU A 420 -8.84 -31.18 6.86
N ARG A 421 -7.95 -31.80 6.08
CA ARG A 421 -7.87 -31.56 4.63
C ARG A 421 -9.09 -32.03 3.83
N THR A 422 -9.94 -32.88 4.41
CA THR A 422 -11.17 -33.39 3.79
C THR A 422 -12.34 -32.40 3.87
N TRP A 423 -12.31 -31.48 4.81
CA TRP A 423 -13.37 -30.50 5.00
C TRP A 423 -13.44 -29.49 3.85
N VAL A 424 -14.66 -29.14 3.46
CA VAL A 424 -14.96 -28.26 2.33
C VAL A 424 -15.33 -26.88 2.84
N PHE A 425 -14.67 -25.84 2.34
CA PHE A 425 -15.01 -24.46 2.65
C PHE A 425 -16.43 -24.13 2.18
N LYS A 426 -17.26 -23.61 3.09
CA LYS A 426 -18.64 -23.19 2.83
C LYS A 426 -18.75 -21.67 2.70
N SER A 427 -18.29 -20.94 3.70
CA SER A 427 -18.44 -19.48 3.77
C SER A 427 -17.47 -18.85 4.78
N VAL A 428 -17.41 -17.52 4.81
CA VAL A 428 -16.62 -16.78 5.80
C VAL A 428 -17.43 -15.62 6.38
N LYS A 429 -17.63 -15.62 7.70
CA LYS A 429 -18.15 -14.47 8.43
C LYS A 429 -17.00 -13.52 8.75
N VAL A 430 -17.16 -12.24 8.43
CA VAL A 430 -16.13 -11.22 8.64
C VAL A 430 -16.57 -10.23 9.71
N TYR A 431 -15.68 -9.91 10.63
CA TYR A 431 -15.86 -8.93 11.68
C TYR A 431 -14.72 -7.92 11.64
N ARG A 432 -15.03 -6.63 11.79
CA ARG A 432 -14.03 -5.61 12.07
C ARG A 432 -14.02 -5.33 13.57
N ALA A 433 -12.95 -5.70 14.24
CA ALA A 433 -12.79 -5.46 15.66
C ALA A 433 -11.93 -4.23 15.90
N ILE A 434 -12.52 -3.22 16.54
CA ILE A 434 -11.79 -2.02 16.99
C ILE A 434 -11.27 -2.30 18.39
N HIS A 435 -9.96 -2.27 18.59
CA HIS A 435 -9.35 -2.36 19.91
C HIS A 435 -9.21 -0.96 20.48
N GLN A 436 -9.95 -0.70 21.57
CA GLN A 436 -9.89 0.56 22.27
C GLN A 436 -8.62 0.63 23.12
N VAL A 437 -7.93 1.76 23.06
CA VAL A 437 -6.88 2.05 24.04
C VAL A 437 -7.57 2.21 25.39
N PRO A 438 -7.25 1.40 26.41
CA PRO A 438 -7.91 1.48 27.69
C PRO A 438 -7.65 2.84 28.33
N PRO A 439 -8.67 3.53 28.85
CA PRO A 439 -8.46 4.74 29.63
C PRO A 439 -7.72 4.40 30.93
N MET A 440 -7.09 5.41 31.53
CA MET A 440 -6.22 5.21 32.71
C MET A 440 -6.95 4.58 33.91
N ASP A 441 -8.23 4.85 34.11
CA ASP A 441 -9.04 4.25 35.18
C ASP A 441 -9.21 2.74 35.00
N VAL A 442 -9.37 2.27 33.76
CA VAL A 442 -9.44 0.83 33.43
C VAL A 442 -8.10 0.15 33.71
N LEU A 443 -6.98 0.76 33.30
CA LEU A 443 -5.63 0.24 33.60
C LEU A 443 -5.35 0.21 35.11
N LEU A 444 -5.70 1.28 35.84
CA LEU A 444 -5.54 1.36 37.30
C LEU A 444 -6.43 0.35 38.05
N SER A 445 -7.53 -0.08 37.42
CA SER A 445 -8.41 -1.14 37.95
C SER A 445 -7.86 -2.56 37.70
N GLY A 446 -6.65 -2.68 37.12
CA GLY A 446 -5.98 -3.96 36.91
C GLY A 446 -6.38 -4.70 35.63
N PHE A 447 -7.11 -4.07 34.72
CA PHE A 447 -7.39 -4.65 33.41
C PHE A 447 -6.13 -4.67 32.55
N PRO A 448 -5.79 -5.80 31.92
CA PRO A 448 -4.67 -5.84 31.01
C PRO A 448 -5.00 -5.07 29.71
N PRO A 449 -4.00 -4.47 29.03
CA PRO A 449 -4.26 -3.69 27.81
C PRO A 449 -4.86 -4.47 26.64
N ASP A 450 -4.75 -5.80 26.67
CA ASP A 450 -5.28 -6.75 25.70
C ASP A 450 -6.56 -7.44 26.18
N ASP A 451 -7.22 -6.89 27.21
CA ASP A 451 -8.48 -7.42 27.72
C ASP A 451 -9.51 -7.59 26.57
N PRO A 452 -10.15 -8.76 26.43
CA PRO A 452 -11.12 -9.00 25.36
C PRO A 452 -12.27 -8.00 25.28
N ALA A 453 -12.71 -7.44 26.42
CA ALA A 453 -13.79 -6.44 26.46
C ALA A 453 -13.38 -5.09 25.85
N LEU A 454 -12.09 -4.85 25.61
CA LEU A 454 -11.59 -3.68 24.88
C LEU A 454 -11.75 -3.82 23.36
N TYR A 455 -12.15 -5.00 22.86
CA TYR A 455 -12.42 -5.22 21.45
C TYR A 455 -13.91 -5.01 21.13
N LEU A 456 -14.17 -4.17 20.13
CA LEU A 456 -15.50 -3.83 19.64
C LEU A 456 -15.71 -4.42 18.23
N PRO A 457 -16.12 -5.70 18.10
CA PRO A 457 -16.33 -6.35 16.81
C PRO A 457 -17.67 -5.94 16.17
N TYR A 458 -17.58 -5.35 14.98
CA TYR A 458 -18.71 -5.08 14.11
C TYR A 458 -18.81 -6.18 13.06
N TYR A 459 -19.98 -6.82 12.95
CA TYR A 459 -20.20 -7.84 11.94
C TYR A 459 -20.35 -7.21 10.55
N LEU A 460 -19.51 -7.59 9.59
CA LEU A 460 -19.49 -7.01 8.25
C LEU A 460 -20.19 -7.86 7.18
N GLY A 461 -20.59 -9.08 7.53
CA GLY A 461 -21.34 -9.98 6.66
C GLY A 461 -20.75 -11.38 6.54
N ASN A 462 -21.51 -12.26 5.90
CA ASN A 462 -21.13 -13.62 5.55
C ASN A 462 -20.88 -13.70 4.04
N PHE A 463 -19.74 -14.25 3.63
CA PHE A 463 -19.31 -14.24 2.24
C PHE A 463 -19.06 -15.65 1.73
N ASP A 464 -19.32 -15.86 0.44
CA ASP A 464 -19.02 -17.12 -0.24
C ASP A 464 -17.54 -17.20 -0.67
N SER A 465 -17.19 -18.26 -1.42
CA SER A 465 -15.84 -18.49 -1.93
C SER A 465 -15.38 -17.46 -2.98
N GLN A 466 -16.33 -16.74 -3.60
CA GLN A 466 -16.05 -15.64 -4.54
C GLN A 466 -15.98 -14.28 -3.83
N GLY A 467 -16.23 -14.24 -2.53
CA GLY A 467 -16.28 -13.03 -1.74
C GLY A 467 -17.55 -12.22 -2.01
N GLU A 468 -18.61 -12.83 -2.55
CA GLU A 468 -19.91 -12.21 -2.64
C GLU A 468 -20.66 -12.37 -1.32
N LEU A 469 -21.39 -11.32 -0.94
CA LEU A 469 -22.15 -11.30 0.31
C LEU A 469 -23.33 -12.27 0.18
N ILE A 470 -23.37 -13.27 1.04
CA ILE A 470 -24.50 -14.18 1.18
C ILE A 470 -25.60 -13.38 1.88
N HIS A 471 -26.62 -12.99 1.12
CA HIS A 471 -27.76 -12.25 1.66
C HIS A 471 -28.66 -13.16 2.51
N ASP A 472 -28.28 -13.37 3.76
CA ASP A 472 -29.02 -14.19 4.75
C ASP A 472 -30.03 -13.37 5.59
N GLY A 473 -30.11 -12.06 5.36
CA GLY A 473 -30.98 -11.18 6.12
C GLY A 473 -30.57 -11.03 7.59
N ASP A 474 -29.32 -11.38 7.93
CA ASP A 474 -28.80 -11.37 9.28
C ASP A 474 -29.05 -10.01 9.97
N PRO A 475 -29.80 -9.99 11.07
CA PRO A 475 -30.20 -8.77 11.77
C PRO A 475 -29.01 -8.05 12.43
N TYR A 476 -27.85 -8.70 12.54
CA TYR A 476 -26.63 -8.14 13.10
C TYR A 476 -25.70 -7.52 12.07
N LEU A 477 -26.04 -7.52 10.77
CA LEU A 477 -25.20 -6.91 9.74
C LEU A 477 -24.91 -5.44 10.09
N TYR A 478 -23.62 -5.12 10.22
CA TYR A 478 -23.03 -3.83 10.61
C TYR A 478 -23.17 -3.44 12.09
N TRP A 479 -23.72 -4.31 12.92
CA TRP A 479 -23.87 -4.05 14.35
C TRP A 479 -22.64 -4.49 15.14
N LEU A 480 -22.37 -3.73 16.20
CA LEU A 480 -21.47 -4.11 17.28
C LEU A 480 -22.03 -5.35 17.99
N LEU A 481 -21.16 -6.35 18.17
CA LEU A 481 -21.40 -7.54 18.97
C LEU A 481 -20.57 -7.41 20.25
N PRO A 482 -21.17 -7.05 21.39
CA PRO A 482 -20.38 -6.72 22.59
C PRO A 482 -19.50 -7.89 23.05
N ILE A 483 -18.31 -7.56 23.54
CA ILE A 483 -17.53 -8.44 24.41
C ILE A 483 -17.52 -7.75 25.77
N ARG A 484 -17.96 -8.44 26.82
CA ARG A 484 -18.10 -7.80 28.13
C ARG A 484 -17.88 -8.76 29.27
N HIS A 485 -17.43 -8.21 30.39
CA HIS A 485 -17.44 -8.88 31.68
C HIS A 485 -18.88 -9.00 32.20
N LYS A 486 -19.19 -10.18 32.73
CA LYS A 486 -20.51 -10.51 33.30
C LYS A 486 -20.84 -9.63 34.51
N ASN A 487 -19.83 -9.29 35.32
CA ASN A 487 -19.97 -8.42 36.50
C ASN A 487 -19.41 -7.01 36.27
N GLY A 488 -19.57 -6.45 35.07
CA GLY A 488 -19.26 -5.04 34.80
C GLY A 488 -17.77 -4.73 34.69
N LEU A 489 -17.19 -4.10 35.71
CA LEU A 489 -15.76 -3.71 35.74
C LEU A 489 -14.93 -4.63 36.66
N ASP A 490 -15.42 -5.84 36.94
CA ASP A 490 -14.64 -6.85 37.65
C ASP A 490 -13.77 -7.66 36.65
N PRO A 491 -12.43 -7.46 36.63
CA PRO A 491 -11.54 -8.19 35.73
C PRO A 491 -11.49 -9.69 36.04
N ALA A 492 -11.89 -10.11 37.24
CA ALA A 492 -12.00 -11.51 37.64
C ALA A 492 -13.33 -12.15 37.25
N SER A 493 -14.23 -11.43 36.59
CA SER A 493 -15.51 -11.98 36.14
C SER A 493 -15.43 -12.62 34.75
N GLU A 494 -16.31 -13.60 34.52
CA GLU A 494 -16.45 -14.27 33.22
C GLU A 494 -16.67 -13.26 32.09
N ILE A 495 -16.03 -13.49 30.93
CA ILE A 495 -16.21 -12.68 29.73
C ILE A 495 -17.22 -13.36 28.81
N GLU A 496 -18.24 -12.62 28.41
CA GLU A 496 -19.23 -12.98 27.41
C GLU A 496 -18.84 -12.37 26.06
N ASP A 497 -18.44 -13.19 25.09
CA ASP A 497 -18.10 -12.78 23.73
C ASP A 497 -19.26 -13.07 22.77
N TYR A 498 -20.11 -12.08 22.56
CA TYR A 498 -21.27 -12.26 21.69
C TYR A 498 -20.89 -12.32 20.20
N CYS A 499 -19.68 -11.91 19.81
CA CYS A 499 -19.16 -12.12 18.47
C CYS A 499 -18.93 -13.61 18.21
N ARG A 500 -18.35 -14.33 19.17
CA ARG A 500 -18.21 -15.79 19.12
C ARG A 500 -19.56 -16.51 19.13
N MET A 501 -20.49 -16.09 19.99
CA MET A 501 -21.85 -16.64 20.02
C MET A 501 -22.53 -16.51 18.65
N HIS A 502 -22.46 -15.32 18.04
CA HIS A 502 -22.98 -15.06 16.69
C HIS A 502 -22.29 -15.89 15.60
N ALA A 503 -20.98 -16.11 15.75
CA ALA A 503 -20.18 -16.93 14.86
C ALA A 503 -20.47 -18.44 14.97
N GLY A 504 -21.40 -18.86 15.85
CA GLY A 504 -21.73 -20.26 16.11
C GLY A 504 -20.65 -21.00 16.90
N ASP A 505 -19.78 -20.27 17.61
CA ASP A 505 -18.73 -20.86 18.43
C ASP A 505 -19.34 -21.32 19.78
N PRO A 506 -19.29 -22.63 20.11
CA PRO A 506 -19.82 -23.12 21.38
C PRO A 506 -19.05 -22.57 22.59
N LYS A 507 -17.82 -22.11 22.37
CA LYS A 507 -16.92 -21.58 23.39
C LYS A 507 -16.90 -20.04 23.35
N TRP A 508 -18.04 -19.42 23.68
CA TRP A 508 -18.22 -17.96 23.65
C TRP A 508 -18.19 -17.30 25.04
N VAL A 509 -18.08 -18.09 26.11
CA VAL A 509 -17.87 -17.59 27.48
C VAL A 509 -16.47 -17.96 27.93
N ARG A 510 -15.73 -17.04 28.52
CA ARG A 510 -14.35 -17.25 28.99
C ARG A 510 -14.28 -17.05 30.51
N PRO A 511 -13.76 -18.01 31.29
CA PRO A 511 -13.42 -17.79 32.69
C PRO A 511 -12.36 -16.70 32.82
N ALA A 512 -12.41 -15.91 33.88
CA ALA A 512 -11.37 -14.92 34.10
C ALA A 512 -9.98 -15.56 34.24
N GLY A 513 -8.97 -14.92 33.66
CA GLY A 513 -7.57 -15.39 33.68
C GLY A 513 -7.28 -16.63 32.82
N SER A 514 -8.28 -17.35 32.34
CA SER A 514 -8.09 -18.50 31.43
C SER A 514 -7.74 -17.99 30.02
N GLU A 515 -6.83 -18.62 29.29
CA GLU A 515 -6.71 -18.39 27.82
C GLU A 515 -7.78 -19.17 27.04
N GLU A 516 -8.33 -20.21 27.66
CA GLU A 516 -9.32 -21.10 27.08
C GLU A 516 -10.75 -20.59 27.30
N TRP A 517 -11.58 -20.84 26.30
CA TRP A 517 -13.00 -20.55 26.32
C TRP A 517 -13.81 -21.79 26.75
N VAL A 518 -14.89 -21.61 27.50
CA VAL A 518 -15.74 -22.69 28.02
C VAL A 518 -16.90 -22.97 27.09
N GLU A 519 -17.15 -24.26 26.82
CA GLU A 519 -18.36 -24.72 26.14
C GLU A 519 -19.58 -24.44 27.02
N ARG A 520 -20.40 -23.47 26.64
CA ARG A 520 -21.72 -23.37 27.24
C ARG A 520 -22.58 -24.39 26.54
N ALA A 521 -22.88 -25.50 27.21
CA ALA A 521 -23.87 -26.47 26.73
C ALA A 521 -25.12 -25.68 26.33
N VAL A 522 -25.39 -25.61 25.02
CA VAL A 522 -26.60 -24.99 24.51
C VAL A 522 -27.74 -25.87 25.04
N ARG A 523 -28.32 -25.46 26.17
CA ARG A 523 -29.50 -26.10 26.75
C ARG A 523 -30.63 -25.90 25.75
N GLY A 524 -30.84 -26.91 24.92
CA GLY A 524 -31.93 -26.99 23.95
C GLY A 524 -32.04 -28.40 23.45
N ARG A 525 -32.75 -29.24 24.21
CA ARG A 525 -33.27 -30.54 23.77
C ARG A 525 -33.84 -30.40 22.36
N ARG A 526 -33.30 -31.13 21.38
CA ARG A 526 -34.14 -31.68 20.33
C ARG A 526 -34.93 -32.81 20.99
N ASN A 527 -36.17 -32.52 21.36
CA ASN A 527 -37.20 -33.54 21.42
C ASN A 527 -37.86 -33.57 20.04
#